data_AF-A0A8E6B521-F1
#
_entry.id   AF-A0A8E6B521-F1
#
_cell.length_a   1.000
_cell.length_b   1.000
_cell.length_c   1.000
_cell.angle_alpha   90.00
_cell.angle_beta   90.00
_cell.angle_gamma   90.00
#
_symmetry.space_group_name_H-M   'P 1'
#
loop_
_entity.id
_entity.type
_entity.pdbx_description
1 polymer ?
#
loop_
_entity_poly.entity_id
_entity_poly.type
_entity_poly.pdbx_seq_one_letter_code
_entity_poly.pdbx_strand_id
1 'polypeptide(L)'
;MSLPVYHWKNGVYGVMVATIGLSQPITKPEQTSTETEIVEISLLLPRWQIQLMENVAQQRGMNLAQMLRRMIGATFAPQTVSQS
;
A
#
# COMPACT_ATOMS: atom_id res chain seq x y z
N MET A 1 -12.98 -16.14 23.88
CA MET A 1 -12.66 -14.84 23.27
C MET A 1 -13.41 -14.78 21.95
N SER A 2 -14.37 -13.85 21.83
CA SER A 2 -15.29 -13.77 20.70
C SER A 2 -14.83 -12.66 19.76
N LEU A 3 -14.53 -12.99 18.50
CA LEU A 3 -14.23 -12.01 17.45
C LEU A 3 -15.56 -11.51 16.85
N PRO A 4 -15.71 -10.22 16.52
CA PRO A 4 -16.93 -9.73 15.90
C PRO A 4 -17.02 -10.24 14.45
N VAL A 5 -18.12 -10.91 14.14
CA VAL A 5 -18.51 -11.32 12.78
C VAL A 5 -19.38 -10.22 12.19
N TYR A 6 -18.92 -9.57 11.13
CA TYR A 6 -19.70 -8.58 10.41
C TYR A 6 -20.46 -9.24 9.27
N HIS A 7 -21.78 -9.16 9.32
CA HIS A 7 -22.65 -9.63 8.26
C HIS A 7 -23.04 -8.44 7.37
N TRP A 8 -22.44 -8.33 6.19
CA TRP A 8 -22.74 -7.27 5.22
C TRP A 8 -24.02 -7.64 4.44
N LYS A 9 -25.04 -6.77 4.47
CA LYS A 9 -26.20 -6.85 3.56
C LYS A 9 -26.23 -5.61 2.67
N ASN A 10 -26.21 -5.87 1.36
CA ASN A 10 -26.49 -4.98 0.23
C ASN A 10 -25.43 -3.92 -0.09
N GLY A 11 -25.06 -3.90 -1.38
CA GLY A 11 -23.92 -3.17 -1.90
C GLY A 11 -24.19 -1.69 -2.14
N VAL A 12 -23.19 -0.89 -1.78
CA VAL A 12 -22.70 0.29 -2.50
C VAL A 12 -21.19 0.34 -2.22
N TYR A 13 -20.40 0.60 -3.26
CA TYR A 13 -18.93 0.59 -3.29
C TYR A 13 -18.30 1.25 -2.05
N GLY A 14 -17.70 0.45 -1.16
CA GLY A 14 -17.02 0.93 0.04
C GLY A 14 -15.53 1.07 -0.18
N VAL A 15 -15.01 2.29 -0.03
CA VAL A 15 -13.56 2.58 0.07
C VAL A 15 -13.02 1.87 1.32
N MET A 16 -12.06 0.96 1.14
CA MET A 16 -11.39 0.32 2.27
C MET A 16 -10.28 1.23 2.80
N VAL A 17 -10.56 1.96 3.88
CA VAL A 17 -9.54 2.70 4.65
C VAL A 17 -9.04 1.76 5.75
N ALA A 18 -7.81 1.25 5.60
CA ALA A 18 -7.16 0.47 6.65
C ALA A 18 -6.32 1.39 7.53
N THR A 19 -6.86 1.81 8.67
CA THR A 19 -6.10 2.50 9.72
C THR A 19 -5.27 1.48 10.49
N ILE A 20 -3.95 1.53 10.34
CA ILE A 20 -3.02 0.71 11.14
C ILE A 20 -2.82 1.43 12.48
N GLY A 21 -3.64 1.09 13.48
CA GLY A 21 -3.53 1.63 14.83
C GLY A 21 -2.37 1.01 15.60
N LEU A 22 -1.31 1.78 15.84
CA LEU A 22 -0.34 1.54 16.91
C LEU A 22 -0.55 2.61 18.00
N SER A 23 -1.14 2.22 19.11
CA SER A 23 -1.27 3.05 20.31
C SER A 23 0.06 3.11 21.05
N GLN A 24 0.73 4.28 21.09
CA GLN A 24 1.60 4.69 22.21
C GLN A 24 1.59 6.22 22.37
N PRO A 25 1.49 6.76 23.61
CA PRO A 25 1.62 8.19 23.86
C PRO A 25 3.08 8.54 24.16
N ILE A 26 3.71 9.37 23.31
CA ILE A 26 5.03 9.97 23.60
C ILE A 26 4.92 11.49 23.39
N THR A 27 5.19 12.22 24.46
CA THR A 27 5.30 13.68 24.55
C THR A 27 6.53 14.20 23.79
N LYS A 28 6.33 15.32 23.06
CA LYS A 28 7.27 16.28 22.38
C LYS A 28 8.80 16.10 22.60
N PRO A 29 9.66 16.46 21.62
CA PRO A 29 9.52 17.64 20.77
C PRO A 29 9.46 17.32 19.27
N GLU A 30 8.93 18.32 18.57
CA GLU A 30 8.84 18.52 17.13
C GLU A 30 10.19 18.31 16.43
N GLN A 31 10.59 17.04 16.29
CA GLN A 31 11.41 16.63 15.16
C GLN A 31 10.52 16.85 13.95
N THR A 32 10.90 17.78 13.07
CA THR A 32 10.41 17.87 11.70
C THR A 32 10.32 16.45 11.16
N SER A 33 9.12 15.89 11.26
CA SER A 33 8.79 14.65 10.59
C SER A 33 9.10 14.99 9.16
N THR A 34 10.01 14.24 8.54
CA THR A 34 10.04 14.18 7.09
C THR A 34 8.64 13.75 6.72
N GLU A 35 7.77 14.73 6.45
CA GLU A 35 6.41 14.51 6.02
C GLU A 35 6.55 13.54 4.87
N THR A 36 6.12 12.30 5.11
CA THR A 36 6.18 11.29 4.08
C THR A 36 5.18 11.78 3.05
N GLU A 37 5.66 12.44 2.02
CA GLU A 37 4.83 12.96 0.96
C GLU A 37 4.17 11.77 0.28
N ILE A 38 2.88 11.58 0.55
CA ILE A 38 2.08 10.55 -0.08
C ILE A 38 1.58 11.14 -1.39
N VAL A 39 2.22 10.74 -2.49
CA VAL A 39 1.79 11.10 -3.84
C VAL A 39 0.82 10.03 -4.35
N GLU A 40 -0.39 10.47 -4.72
CA GLU A 40 -1.34 9.61 -5.42
C GLU A 40 -0.98 9.52 -6.90
N ILE A 41 -0.98 8.30 -7.45
CA ILE A 41 -0.66 8.04 -8.86
C ILE A 41 -1.81 7.27 -9.48
N SER A 42 -2.37 7.81 -10.56
CA SER A 42 -3.36 7.13 -11.40
C SER A 42 -2.66 6.50 -12.60
N LEU A 43 -2.81 5.18 -12.77
CA LEU A 43 -2.23 4.43 -13.88
C LEU A 43 -3.33 3.84 -14.75
N LEU A 44 -3.26 4.11 -16.05
CA LEU A 44 -4.11 3.45 -17.04
C LEU A 44 -3.39 2.22 -17.55
N LEU A 45 -3.91 1.04 -17.18
CA LEU A 45 -3.37 -0.23 -17.59
C LEU A 45 -4.40 -0.99 -18.43
N PRO A 46 -3.97 -1.77 -19.44
CA PRO A 46 -4.84 -2.73 -20.09
C PRO A 46 -5.49 -3.68 -19.07
N ARG A 47 -6.76 -4.02 -19.26
CA ARG A 47 -7.52 -4.89 -18.34
C ARG A 47 -6.80 -6.21 -18.06
N TRP A 48 -6.24 -6.84 -19.10
CA TRP A 48 -5.52 -8.10 -18.96
C TRP A 48 -4.31 -7.98 -18.03
N GLN A 49 -3.64 -6.83 -18.02
CA GLN A 49 -2.47 -6.59 -17.19
C GLN A 49 -2.86 -6.47 -15.72
N ILE A 50 -3.97 -5.77 -15.43
CA ILE A 50 -4.52 -5.67 -14.06
C ILE A 50 -4.84 -7.07 -13.53
N GLN A 51 -5.55 -7.89 -14.31
CA GLN A 51 -5.95 -9.24 -13.89
C GLN A 51 -4.75 -10.16 -13.62
N LEU A 52 -3.72 -10.12 -14.48
CA LEU A 52 -2.49 -10.87 -14.25
C LEU A 52 -1.77 -10.41 -12.98
N MET A 53 -1.64 -9.09 -12.80
CA MET A 53 -0.95 -8.53 -11.64
C MET A 53 -1.71 -8.81 -10.33
N GLU A 54 -3.03 -8.74 -10.33
CA GLU A 54 -3.85 -9.09 -9.17
C GLU A 54 -3.68 -10.56 -8.78
N ASN A 55 -3.72 -11.48 -9.75
CA ASN A 55 -3.49 -12.91 -9.48
C ASN A 55 -2.10 -13.17 -8.89
N VAL A 56 -1.06 -12.57 -9.48
CA VAL A 56 0.32 -12.71 -8.98
C VAL A 56 0.47 -12.09 -7.59
N ALA A 57 -0.15 -10.93 -7.36
CA ALA A 57 -0.14 -10.27 -6.06
C ALA A 57 -0.80 -11.16 -4.99
N GLN A 58 -1.99 -11.69 -5.28
CA GLN A 58 -2.72 -12.59 -4.37
C GLN A 58 -1.92 -13.84 -4.03
N GLN A 59 -1.29 -14.49 -5.02
CA GLN A 59 -0.42 -15.66 -4.81
C GLN A 59 0.76 -15.36 -3.87
N ARG A 60 1.20 -14.10 -3.81
CA ARG A 60 2.29 -13.65 -2.94
C ARG A 60 1.79 -12.99 -1.64
N GLY A 61 0.50 -13.11 -1.33
CA GLY A 61 -0.11 -12.53 -0.13
C GLY A 61 -0.06 -10.99 -0.09
N MET A 62 -0.02 -10.34 -1.24
CA MET A 62 0.01 -8.88 -1.37
C MET A 62 -1.16 -8.38 -2.22
N ASN A 63 -1.48 -7.09 -2.10
CA ASN A 63 -2.42 -6.45 -3.01
C ASN A 63 -1.68 -5.81 -4.22
N LEU A 64 -2.45 -5.42 -5.23
CA LEU A 64 -1.92 -4.83 -6.46
C LEU A 64 -1.09 -3.57 -6.20
N ALA A 65 -1.52 -2.70 -5.28
CA ALA A 65 -0.82 -1.46 -4.95
C ALA A 65 0.55 -1.73 -4.30
N GLN A 66 0.63 -2.70 -3.39
CA GLN A 66 1.89 -3.13 -2.77
C GLN A 66 2.84 -3.71 -3.82
N MET A 67 2.33 -4.51 -4.75
CA MET A 67 3.12 -5.05 -5.85
C MET A 67 3.64 -3.94 -6.78
N LEU A 68 2.79 -2.99 -7.17
CA LEU A 68 3.16 -1.82 -7.97
C LEU A 68 4.24 -0.99 -7.28
N ARG A 69 4.06 -0.67 -5.98
CA ARG A 69 5.04 0.10 -5.22
C ARG A 69 6.41 -0.58 -5.19
N ARG A 70 6.45 -1.91 -5.02
CA ARG A 70 7.69 -2.68 -5.06
C ARG A 70 8.33 -2.67 -6.44
N MET A 71 7.54 -2.84 -7.50
CA MET A 71 8.03 -2.84 -8.88
C MET A 71 8.60 -1.48 -9.28
N ILE A 72 7.87 -0.40 -8.98
CA ILE A 72 8.32 0.98 -9.19
C ILE A 72 9.60 1.23 -8.39
N GLY A 73 9.60 0.90 -7.10
CA GLY A 73 10.77 1.05 -6.24
C GLY A 73 12.00 0.29 -6.74
N ALA A 74 11.82 -0.93 -7.27
CA ALA A 74 12.91 -1.71 -7.86
C ALA A 74 13.39 -1.15 -9.22
N THR A 75 12.48 -0.56 -9.99
CA THR A 75 12.79 0.00 -11.32
C THR A 75 13.53 1.33 -11.21
N PHE A 76 13.14 2.16 -10.24
CA PHE A 76 13.71 3.49 -10.01
C PHE A 76 14.68 3.54 -8.84
N ALA A 77 15.05 2.39 -8.26
CA ALA A 77 16.07 2.34 -7.22
C ALA A 77 17.35 3.02 -7.75
N PRO A 78 17.93 3.97 -7.00
CA PRO A 78 19.18 4.59 -7.41
C PRO A 78 20.20 3.48 -7.64
N GLN A 79 20.77 3.42 -8.83
CA GLN A 79 21.98 2.63 -9.03
C GLN A 79 23.03 3.31 -8.18
N THR A 80 23.33 2.74 -7.02
CA THR A 80 24.46 3.19 -6.20
C THR A 80 25.71 2.92 -7.03
N VAL A 81 26.11 3.91 -7.83
CA VAL A 81 27.40 3.92 -8.51
C VAL A 81 28.41 4.01 -7.39
N SER A 82 28.99 2.87 -7.01
CA SER A 82 30.17 2.79 -6.16
C SER A 82 31.32 3.47 -6.91
N GLN A 83 31.44 4.78 -6.76
CA GLN A 83 32.62 5.51 -7.19
C GLN A 83 33.79 5.06 -6.32
N SER A 84 34.79 4.51 -6.98
CA SER A 84 36.04 4.01 -6.41
C SER A 84 37.07 5.13 -6.37
#